data_AF-A0A4S0K072-F1
#
_entry.id   AF-A0A4S0K072-F1
#
_cell.length_a   1.000
_cell.length_b   1.000
_cell.length_c   1.000
_cell.angle_alpha   90.00
_cell.angle_beta   90.00
_cell.angle_gamma   90.00
#
_symmetry.space_group_name_H-M   'P 1'
#
loop_
_entity.id
_entity.type
_entity.pdbx_description
1 polymer ?
#
loop_
_entity_poly.entity_id
_entity_poly.type
_entity_poly.pdbx_seq_one_letter_code
_entity_poly.pdbx_strand_id
1 'polypeptide(L)'
;YTSVAMIDSEVTSTVAAAGGQYAQAKHIVGPLMAFNVALFLVFAYTMLEVSDAILLGDTIVAKAGVEGLTHNSFIAATIVVLAWLNYRGVLMTLNVNFVITAIAYVSIVVLFFSVSPWTQGAVLKLNELVTPGNALPYGWIGVI
;
A
#
# COMPACT_ATOMS: atom_id res chain seq x y z
N TYR A 1 -4.84 -1.80 -16.77
CA TYR A 1 -3.61 -1.16 -16.25
C TYR A 1 -2.78 -0.51 -17.36
N THR A 2 -2.45 -1.19 -18.45
CA THR A 2 -1.66 -0.61 -19.56
C THR A 2 -2.27 0.65 -20.18
N SER A 3 -3.60 0.67 -20.39
CA SER A 3 -4.33 1.84 -20.90
C SER A 3 -4.28 3.04 -19.95
N VAL A 4 -4.43 2.82 -18.65
CA VAL A 4 -4.37 3.88 -17.62
C VAL A 4 -2.96 4.44 -17.51
N ALA A 5 -1.93 3.58 -17.57
CA ALA A 5 -0.54 4.02 -17.56
C ALA A 5 -0.17 4.86 -18.80
N MET A 6 -0.73 4.52 -19.97
CA MET A 6 -0.55 5.35 -21.18
C MET A 6 -1.19 6.73 -21.04
N ILE A 7 -2.43 6.80 -20.53
CA ILE A 7 -3.13 8.07 -20.33
C ILE A 7 -2.38 8.96 -19.33
N ASP A 8 -1.92 8.40 -18.21
CA ASP A 8 -1.15 9.15 -17.20
C ASP A 8 0.18 9.69 -17.76
N SER A 9 0.85 8.90 -18.61
CA SER A 9 2.06 9.32 -19.32
C SER A 9 1.80 10.47 -20.29
N GLU A 10 0.74 10.39 -21.09
CA GLU A 10 0.36 11.44 -22.05
C GLU A 10 -0.04 12.74 -21.33
N VAL A 11 -0.86 12.64 -20.29
CA VAL A 11 -1.29 13.76 -19.45
C VAL A 11 -0.09 14.42 -18.74
N THR A 12 0.85 13.63 -18.23
CA THR A 12 2.05 14.17 -17.57
C THR A 12 3.00 14.83 -18.56
N SER A 13 3.06 14.34 -19.81
CA SER A 13 3.92 14.93 -20.84
C SER A 13 3.42 16.29 -21.37
N THR A 14 2.11 16.55 -21.29
CA THR A 14 1.48 17.76 -21.86
C THR A 14 1.37 18.91 -20.85
N VAL A 15 1.41 18.62 -19.54
CA VAL A 15 1.30 19.62 -18.47
C VAL A 15 2.60 19.66 -17.67
N ALA A 16 3.49 20.58 -18.02
CA ALA A 16 4.76 20.83 -17.32
C ALA A 16 4.57 21.58 -15.97
N ALA A 17 3.54 21.25 -15.20
CA ALA A 17 3.26 21.86 -13.90
C ALA A 17 3.56 20.86 -12.77
N ALA A 18 4.44 21.25 -11.84
CA ALA A 18 4.84 20.47 -10.67
C ALA A 18 3.75 20.42 -9.57
N GLY A 19 2.48 20.26 -9.95
CA GLY A 19 1.33 20.33 -9.05
C GLY A 19 0.53 19.02 -8.92
N GLY A 20 1.08 17.91 -9.41
CA GLY A 20 0.48 16.58 -9.33
C GLY A 20 -0.85 16.45 -10.09
N GLN A 21 -1.57 15.37 -9.79
CA GLN A 21 -2.82 14.97 -10.48
C GLN A 21 -3.90 16.06 -10.45
N TYR A 22 -3.96 16.87 -9.37
CA TYR A 22 -4.89 17.99 -9.29
C TYR A 22 -4.55 19.12 -10.27
N ALA A 23 -3.29 19.55 -10.34
CA ALA A 23 -2.89 20.60 -11.27
C ALA A 23 -3.03 20.13 -12.72
N GLN A 24 -2.68 18.86 -12.99
CA GLN A 24 -2.88 18.25 -14.31
C GLN A 24 -4.36 18.24 -14.70
N ALA A 25 -5.27 17.84 -13.81
CA ALA A 25 -6.72 17.88 -14.07
C ALA A 25 -7.24 19.30 -14.30
N LYS A 26 -6.72 20.29 -13.56
CA LYS A 26 -7.09 21.71 -13.72
C LYS A 26 -6.71 22.26 -15.10
N HIS A 27 -5.55 21.88 -15.62
CA HIS A 27 -5.07 22.36 -16.91
C HIS A 27 -5.74 21.68 -18.11
N ILE A 28 -6.23 20.44 -17.97
CA ILE A 28 -6.78 19.67 -19.08
C ILE A 28 -8.31 19.72 -19.13
N VAL A 29 -8.98 19.54 -17.99
CA VAL A 29 -10.44 19.32 -17.92
C VAL A 29 -11.19 20.51 -17.31
N GLY A 30 -10.46 21.50 -16.79
CA GLY A 30 -11.03 22.72 -16.22
C GLY A 30 -11.34 22.64 -14.72
N PRO A 31 -11.67 23.78 -14.09
CA PRO A 31 -11.65 23.94 -12.62
C PRO A 31 -12.73 23.14 -11.87
N LEU A 32 -13.91 22.93 -12.47
CA LEU A 32 -14.99 22.16 -11.84
C LEU A 32 -14.68 20.66 -11.78
N MET A 33 -14.10 20.11 -12.86
CA MET A 33 -13.69 18.71 -12.88
C MET A 33 -12.45 18.45 -12.02
N ALA A 34 -11.52 19.40 -11.95
CA ALA A 34 -10.37 19.32 -11.05
C ALA A 34 -10.77 19.28 -9.57
N PHE A 35 -11.84 20.00 -9.18
CA PHE A 35 -12.39 19.91 -7.82
C PHE A 35 -12.91 18.50 -7.51
N ASN A 36 -13.67 17.90 -8.43
CA ASN A 36 -14.19 16.54 -8.22
C ASN A 36 -13.06 15.50 -8.14
N VAL A 37 -12.03 15.63 -8.98
CA VAL A 37 -10.83 14.78 -8.94
C VAL A 37 -10.10 14.94 -7.60
N ALA A 38 -9.90 16.18 -7.12
CA ALA A 38 -9.28 16.42 -5.81
C ALA A 38 -10.06 15.75 -4.67
N LEU A 39 -11.39 15.88 -4.67
CA LEU A 39 -12.23 15.28 -3.66
C LEU A 39 -12.09 13.75 -3.65
N PHE A 40 -12.11 13.13 -4.84
CA PHE A 40 -11.92 11.70 -4.98
C PHE A 40 -10.53 11.26 -4.49
N LEU A 41 -9.47 11.98 -4.85
CA LEU A 41 -8.11 11.70 -4.40
C LEU A 41 -8.00 11.73 -2.88
N VAL A 42 -8.55 12.76 -2.23
CA VAL A 42 -8.51 12.87 -0.76
C VAL A 42 -9.20 11.67 -0.13
N PHE A 43 -10.39 11.30 -0.59
CA PHE A 43 -11.08 10.13 -0.06
C PHE A 43 -10.29 8.84 -0.30
N ALA A 44 -9.78 8.64 -1.51
CA ALA A 44 -9.00 7.46 -1.86
C ALA A 44 -7.74 7.32 -0.97
N TYR A 45 -6.97 8.40 -0.79
CA TYR A 45 -5.79 8.38 0.07
C TYR A 45 -6.14 8.16 1.54
N THR A 46 -7.24 8.74 2.04
CA THR A 46 -7.67 8.48 3.43
C THR A 46 -8.14 7.03 3.65
N MET A 47 -8.83 6.44 2.67
CA MET A 47 -9.29 5.05 2.79
C MET A 47 -8.14 4.06 2.67
N LEU A 48 -7.15 4.36 1.81
CA LEU A 48 -5.95 3.54 1.65
C LEU A 48 -5.15 3.51 2.96
N GLU A 49 -4.94 4.66 3.59
CA GLU A 49 -4.28 4.75 4.91
C GLU A 49 -4.98 3.91 5.97
N VAL A 50 -6.33 3.98 6.02
CA VAL A 50 -7.13 3.17 6.96
C VAL A 50 -7.03 1.68 6.65
N SER A 51 -7.05 1.30 5.37
CA SER A 51 -6.93 -0.09 4.92
C SER A 51 -5.58 -0.69 5.35
N ASP A 52 -4.48 0.02 5.11
CA ASP A 52 -3.14 -0.42 5.50
C ASP A 52 -3.00 -0.55 7.03
N ALA A 53 -3.59 0.37 7.80
CA ALA A 53 -3.59 0.30 9.26
C ALA A 53 -4.37 -0.91 9.80
N ILE A 54 -5.52 -1.26 9.19
CA ILE A 54 -6.30 -2.46 9.52
C ILE A 54 -5.48 -3.72 9.21
N LEU A 55 -4.92 -3.80 8.00
CA LEU A 55 -4.09 -4.94 7.59
C LEU A 55 -2.92 -5.20 8.52
N LEU A 56 -2.23 -4.14 8.92
CA LEU A 56 -1.14 -4.23 9.87
C LEU A 56 -1.64 -4.71 11.24
N GLY A 57 -2.74 -4.14 11.74
CA GLY A 57 -3.35 -4.54 13.01
C GLY A 57 -3.73 -6.02 13.05
N ASP A 58 -4.41 -6.51 12.01
CA ASP A 58 -4.81 -7.92 11.93
C ASP A 58 -3.61 -8.85 11.75
N THR A 59 -2.59 -8.43 11.00
CA THR A 59 -1.35 -9.22 10.82
C THR A 59 -0.59 -9.37 12.14
N ILE A 60 -0.54 -8.32 12.98
CA ILE A 60 0.08 -8.39 14.30
C ILE A 60 -0.69 -9.36 15.21
N VAL A 61 -2.02 -9.25 15.27
CA VAL A 61 -2.85 -10.13 16.09
C VAL A 61 -2.70 -11.59 15.65
N ALA A 62 -2.72 -11.85 14.34
CA ALA A 62 -2.55 -13.18 13.77
C ALA A 62 -1.19 -13.81 14.09
N LYS A 63 -0.11 -13.02 14.14
CA LYS A 63 1.24 -13.52 14.44
C LYS A 63 1.57 -13.55 15.94
N ALA A 64 0.91 -12.74 16.76
CA ALA A 64 1.11 -12.74 18.20
C ALA A 64 0.57 -14.01 18.87
N GLY A 65 -0.51 -14.60 18.35
CA GLY A 65 -1.06 -15.87 18.85
C GLY A 65 -1.58 -15.83 20.30
N VAL A 66 -1.83 -14.63 20.84
CA VAL A 66 -2.33 -14.41 22.21
C VAL A 66 -3.84 -14.18 22.16
N GLU A 67 -4.60 -15.00 22.88
CA GLU A 67 -6.05 -14.84 23.02
C GLU A 67 -6.39 -13.52 23.74
N GLY A 68 -7.33 -12.75 23.19
CA GLY A 68 -7.79 -11.48 23.77
C GLY A 68 -7.05 -10.22 23.29
N LEU A 69 -6.07 -10.34 22.40
CA LEU A 69 -5.45 -9.17 21.76
C LEU A 69 -6.45 -8.51 20.79
N THR A 70 -6.65 -7.20 20.93
CA THR A 70 -7.59 -6.45 20.07
C THR A 70 -6.83 -5.66 19.00
N HIS A 71 -7.19 -5.86 17.73
CA HIS A 71 -6.57 -5.13 16.61
C HIS A 71 -6.77 -3.61 16.69
N ASN A 72 -7.86 -3.16 17.35
CA ASN A 72 -8.24 -1.74 17.42
C ASN A 72 -7.14 -0.86 18.02
N SER A 73 -6.42 -1.39 19.01
CA SER A 73 -5.30 -0.70 19.65
C SER A 73 -4.11 -0.50 18.69
N PHE A 74 -3.82 -1.50 17.85
CA PHE A 74 -2.75 -1.45 16.85
C PHE A 74 -3.10 -0.54 15.67
N ILE A 75 -4.36 -0.54 15.24
CA ILE A 75 -4.84 0.37 14.18
C ILE A 75 -4.65 1.83 14.63
N ALA A 76 -5.15 2.18 15.83
CA ALA A 76 -5.03 3.53 16.37
C ALA A 76 -3.55 3.93 16.57
N ALA A 77 -2.73 3.01 17.11
CA ALA A 77 -1.30 3.26 17.29
C ALA A 77 -0.59 3.53 15.95
N THR A 78 -0.92 2.76 14.91
CA THR A 78 -0.35 2.91 13.57
C THR A 78 -0.66 4.28 12.97
N ILE A 79 -1.92 4.70 13.01
CA ILE A 79 -2.34 6.03 12.53
C ILE A 79 -1.64 7.15 13.30
N VAL A 80 -1.53 7.04 14.63
CA VAL A 80 -0.84 8.06 15.46
C VAL A 80 0.65 8.14 15.12
N VAL A 81 1.31 6.99 14.92
CA VAL A 81 2.73 6.95 14.54
C VAL A 81 2.94 7.54 13.15
N LEU A 82 2.11 7.19 12.17
CA LEU A 82 2.19 7.72 10.80
C LEU A 82 1.90 9.22 10.76
N ALA A 83 0.93 9.69 11.55
CA ALA A 83 0.67 11.12 11.72
C ALA A 83 1.87 11.83 12.36
N TRP A 84 2.43 11.29 13.44
CA TRP A 84 3.61 11.85 14.12
C TRP A 84 4.83 11.94 13.19
N LEU A 85 5.04 10.92 12.38
CA LEU A 85 6.13 10.86 11.41
C LEU A 85 5.95 11.92 10.31
N ASN A 86 4.72 12.14 9.84
CA ASN A 86 4.39 13.24 8.94
C ASN A 86 4.65 14.62 9.57
N TYR A 87 4.40 14.80 10.87
CA TYR A 87 4.69 16.06 11.57
C TYR A 87 6.19 16.33 11.79
N ARG A 88 7.03 15.30 11.84
CA ARG A 88 8.49 15.42 12.03
C ARG A 88 9.24 15.95 10.81
N GLY A 89 8.61 15.94 9.64
CA GLY A 89 9.11 16.58 8.44
C GLY A 89 9.43 15.62 7.29
N VAL A 90 9.49 16.19 6.09
CA VAL A 90 9.51 15.48 4.80
C VAL A 90 10.78 14.63 4.60
N LEU A 91 11.92 15.04 5.15
CA LEU A 91 13.16 14.24 5.01
C LEU A 91 13.10 12.93 5.81
N MET A 92 12.44 12.95 6.97
CA MET A 92 12.29 11.74 7.80
C MET A 92 11.34 10.74 7.13
N THR A 93 10.22 11.23 6.59
CA THR A 93 9.25 10.39 5.85
C THR A 93 9.89 9.76 4.61
N LEU A 94 10.69 10.53 3.86
CA LEU A 94 11.37 10.04 2.66
C LEU A 94 12.40 8.95 3.00
N ASN A 95 13.21 9.16 4.03
CA ASN A 95 14.20 8.16 4.47
C ASN A 95 13.53 6.87 4.94
N VAL A 96 12.42 6.97 5.68
CA VAL A 96 11.65 5.80 6.13
C VAL A 96 11.06 5.06 4.93
N ASN A 97 10.51 5.77 3.95
CA ASN A 97 10.00 5.19 2.71
C ASN A 97 11.09 4.38 1.99
N PHE A 98 12.28 4.97 1.82
CA PHE A 98 13.39 4.27 1.18
C PHE A 98 13.78 2.97 1.90
N VAL A 99 13.80 2.98 3.24
CA VAL A 99 14.13 1.80 4.05
C VAL A 99 13.05 0.72 3.94
N ILE A 100 11.77 1.06 4.05
CA ILE A 100 10.69 0.06 3.95
C ILE A 100 10.63 -0.55 2.54
N THR A 101 10.87 0.24 1.49
CA THR A 101 10.93 -0.27 0.12
C THR A 101 12.12 -1.21 -0.08
N ALA A 102 13.28 -0.89 0.50
CA ALA A 102 14.44 -1.78 0.46
C ALA A 102 14.15 -3.13 1.16
N ILE A 103 13.50 -3.09 2.32
CA ILE A 103 13.09 -4.30 3.05
C ILE A 103 12.07 -5.11 2.25
N ALA A 104 11.08 -4.47 1.63
CA ALA A 104 10.10 -5.13 0.79
C ALA A 104 10.76 -5.82 -0.41
N TYR A 105 11.69 -5.13 -1.08
CA TYR A 105 12.45 -5.69 -2.19
C TYR A 105 13.27 -6.92 -1.77
N VAL A 106 14.02 -6.82 -0.67
CA VAL A 106 14.77 -7.96 -0.12
C VAL A 106 13.84 -9.12 0.27
N SER A 107 12.68 -8.83 0.86
CA SER A 107 11.69 -9.86 1.23
C SER A 107 11.19 -10.64 0.00
N ILE A 108 10.96 -9.95 -1.13
CA ILE A 108 10.60 -10.60 -2.40
C ILE A 108 11.74 -11.48 -2.91
N VAL A 109 12.99 -11.00 -2.84
CA VAL A 109 14.17 -11.79 -3.24
C VAL A 109 14.31 -13.04 -2.39
N VAL A 110 14.20 -12.92 -1.06
CA VAL A 110 14.23 -14.06 -0.13
C VAL A 110 13.12 -15.04 -0.44
N LEU A 111 11.90 -14.57 -0.69
CA LEU A 111 10.77 -15.42 -1.08
C LEU A 111 11.06 -16.16 -2.39
N PHE A 112 11.63 -15.49 -3.39
CA PHE A 112 11.97 -16.09 -4.68
C PHE A 112 12.98 -17.24 -4.54
N PHE A 113 14.02 -17.08 -3.72
CA PHE A 113 14.97 -18.16 -3.43
C PHE A 113 14.38 -19.25 -2.54
N SER A 114 13.55 -18.88 -1.56
CA SER A 114 12.87 -19.83 -0.67
C SER A 114 11.93 -20.77 -1.42
N VAL A 115 11.36 -20.33 -2.54
CA VAL A 115 10.43 -21.12 -3.36
C VAL A 115 11.16 -22.10 -4.27
N SER A 116 12.48 -21.94 -4.49
CA SER A 116 13.31 -22.81 -5.34
C SER A 116 12.62 -23.20 -6.67
N PRO A 117 12.26 -22.22 -7.53
CA PRO A 117 11.45 -22.43 -8.73
C PRO A 117 12.12 -23.33 -9.78
N TRP A 118 13.43 -23.58 -9.64
CA TRP A 118 14.25 -24.46 -10.46
C TRP A 118 14.12 -25.95 -10.14
N THR A 119 13.42 -26.31 -9.04
CA THR A 119 13.18 -27.71 -8.66
C THR A 119 11.80 -28.16 -9.12
N GLN A 120 11.76 -29.09 -10.07
CA GLN A 120 10.54 -29.61 -10.69
C GLN A 120 9.77 -30.49 -9.68
N GLY A 121 8.98 -29.85 -8.82
CA GLY A 121 8.23 -30.48 -7.73
C GLY A 121 7.87 -29.55 -6.57
N ALA A 122 8.58 -28.42 -6.41
CA ALA A 122 8.27 -27.39 -5.43
C ALA A 122 7.28 -26.37 -6.02
N VAL A 123 6.10 -26.83 -6.45
CA VAL A 123 5.02 -25.91 -6.77
C VAL A 123 4.54 -25.32 -5.45
N LEU A 124 4.61 -23.99 -5.30
CA LEU A 124 3.91 -23.27 -4.24
C LEU A 124 2.45 -23.73 -4.26
N LYS A 125 2.08 -24.61 -3.34
CA LYS A 125 0.68 -24.90 -3.07
C LYS A 125 0.12 -23.68 -2.38
N LEU A 126 -0.26 -22.70 -3.18
CA LEU A 126 -0.88 -21.46 -2.73
C LEU A 126 -2.18 -21.76 -1.94
N ASN A 127 -2.72 -22.98 -2.09
CA ASN A 127 -3.78 -23.59 -1.26
C ASN A 127 -3.33 -23.97 0.17
N GLU A 128 -2.08 -24.40 0.39
CA GLU A 128 -1.56 -24.78 1.71
C GLU A 128 -1.00 -23.56 2.49
N LEU A 129 -0.62 -22.48 1.80
CA LEU A 129 -0.27 -21.18 2.41
C LEU A 129 -1.48 -20.35 2.87
N VAL A 130 -2.70 -20.73 2.44
CA VAL A 130 -3.99 -20.21 2.94
C VAL A 130 -4.66 -21.24 3.84
N THR A 131 -3.88 -21.93 4.65
CA THR A 131 -4.44 -22.69 5.76
C THR A 131 -4.88 -21.72 6.87
N PRO A 132 -5.96 -22.01 7.61
CA PRO A 132 -6.51 -21.12 8.65
C PRO A 132 -5.51 -20.67 9.73
N GLY A 133 -4.38 -21.37 9.88
CA GLY A 133 -3.32 -21.04 10.84
C GLY A 133 -2.17 -20.18 10.29
N ASN A 134 -2.03 -20.03 8.97
CA ASN A 134 -0.93 -19.27 8.33
C ASN A 134 -1.39 -18.23 7.30
N ALA A 135 -2.69 -18.19 6.99
CA ALA A 135 -3.28 -17.18 6.12
C ALA A 135 -3.02 -15.77 6.69
N LEU A 136 -2.63 -14.85 5.83
CA LEU A 136 -2.85 -13.44 6.11
C LEU A 136 -4.36 -13.27 6.36
N PRO A 137 -4.78 -12.37 7.28
CA PRO A 137 -6.19 -12.15 7.63
C PRO A 137 -7.13 -11.93 6.44
N TYR A 138 -6.56 -11.64 5.26
CA TYR A 138 -7.24 -11.58 3.97
C TYR A 138 -6.48 -12.46 2.95
N GLY A 139 -7.01 -13.64 2.62
CA GLY A 139 -6.43 -14.58 1.66
C GLY A 139 -6.60 -14.14 0.18
N TRP A 140 -5.65 -14.58 -0.67
CA TRP A 140 -5.46 -14.48 -2.16
C TRP A 140 -5.74 -13.17 -2.89
N ILE A 141 -6.58 -12.30 -2.38
CA ILE A 141 -6.84 -10.97 -2.90
C ILE A 141 -6.79 -10.07 -1.69
N GLY A 142 -5.65 -9.38 -1.53
CA GLY A 142 -5.57 -8.27 -0.62
C GLY A 142 -6.75 -7.33 -0.87
N VAL A 143 -7.28 -6.81 0.23
CA VAL A 143 -8.35 -5.81 0.37
C VAL A 143 -8.83 -5.25 -0.98
N ILE A 144 -9.99 -5.74 -1.43
CA ILE A 144 -10.90 -4.95 -2.28
C ILE A 144 -11.88 -4.24 -1.37
#